data_AF-A0A976XAA4-F1
#
_entry.id   AF-A0A976XAA4-F1
#
_cell.length_a   1.000
_cell.length_b   1.000
_cell.length_c   1.000
_cell.angle_alpha   90.00
_cell.angle_beta   90.00
_cell.angle_gamma   90.00
#
_symmetry.space_group_name_H-M   'P 1'
#
loop_
_entity.id
_entity.type
_entity.pdbx_description
1 polymer ?
#
loop_
_entity_poly.entity_id
_entity_poly.type
_entity_poly.pdbx_seq_one_letter_code
_entity_poly.pdbx_strand_id
1 'polypeptide(L)'
;MTNQTRKALPGFTIIELLIVIVVIAILAVIIVVSYNGITNQAHKTAVKADLKTAHTKILSYQAQKGELPASLGQVEVGDTDKTQFTYSANGATFCVDAKSTAKDIQFSMTEKGVVTEGACTPLVAGPTAESCFSTVADAIYDYFDYQGNNPANPACPRNVIIPSVIEGETITTIEYAAMAGKGLTSVVLPSTVTHIFDNAFQGNGMTSATIPQTVTYIGAYAFTGNALTSVTINANSVFGNPFDPGVTVNYY
;
A
#
# COMPACT_ATOMS: atom_id res chain seq x y z
N MET A 1 6.16 -58.19 -73.73
CA MET A 1 5.50 -58.46 -72.43
C MET A 1 6.57 -58.68 -71.38
N THR A 2 7.02 -57.63 -70.70
CA THR A 2 8.06 -57.72 -69.65
C THR A 2 7.41 -57.64 -68.28
N ASN A 3 7.44 -58.77 -67.58
CA ASN A 3 6.85 -58.97 -66.26
C ASN A 3 7.86 -58.47 -65.20
N GLN A 4 7.58 -57.32 -64.57
CA GLN A 4 8.38 -56.87 -63.42
C GLN A 4 7.77 -57.42 -62.13
N THR A 5 8.56 -58.25 -61.45
CA THR A 5 8.27 -58.82 -60.13
C THR A 5 8.25 -57.73 -59.07
N ARG A 6 7.10 -57.56 -58.40
CA ARG A 6 6.96 -56.65 -57.25
C ARG A 6 7.79 -57.20 -56.08
N LYS A 7 8.81 -56.47 -55.62
CA LYS A 7 9.49 -56.73 -54.34
C LYS A 7 8.50 -56.49 -53.21
N ALA A 8 8.30 -57.50 -52.35
CA ALA A 8 7.58 -57.34 -51.09
C ALA A 8 8.43 -56.45 -50.16
N LEU A 9 7.91 -55.28 -49.81
CA LEU A 9 8.50 -54.42 -48.79
C LEU A 9 8.33 -55.09 -47.42
N PRO A 10 9.33 -55.05 -46.53
CA PRO A 10 9.19 -55.60 -45.18
C PRO A 10 8.03 -54.90 -44.46
N GLY A 11 7.03 -55.67 -44.04
CA GLY A 11 5.88 -55.15 -43.31
C GLY A 11 6.32 -54.66 -41.92
N PHE A 12 5.85 -53.47 -41.53
CA PHE A 12 6.06 -52.95 -40.18
C PHE A 12 5.59 -53.96 -39.15
N THR A 13 6.45 -54.28 -38.18
CA THR A 13 6.08 -55.20 -37.10
C THR A 13 5.14 -54.47 -36.13
N ILE A 14 4.15 -55.19 -35.59
CA ILE A 14 3.21 -54.64 -34.59
C ILE A 14 3.97 -54.05 -33.37
N ILE A 15 5.15 -54.61 -33.07
CA ILE A 15 6.02 -54.16 -31.98
C ILE A 15 6.58 -52.75 -32.24
N GLU A 16 7.01 -52.43 -33.46
CA GLU A 16 7.48 -51.07 -33.81
C GLU A 16 6.36 -50.04 -33.65
N LEU A 17 5.16 -50.37 -34.11
CA LEU A 17 4.00 -49.50 -33.93
C LEU A 17 3.68 -49.28 -32.44
N LEU A 18 3.77 -50.34 -31.63
CA LEU A 18 3.50 -50.28 -30.20
C LEU A 18 4.50 -49.39 -29.46
N ILE A 19 5.79 -49.48 -29.78
CA ILE A 19 6.81 -48.63 -29.16
C ILE A 19 6.56 -47.17 -29.52
N VAL A 20 6.22 -46.87 -30.77
CA VAL A 20 5.96 -45.50 -31.23
C VAL A 20 4.78 -44.87 -30.48
N ILE A 21 3.66 -45.60 -30.32
CA ILE A 21 2.50 -45.05 -29.60
C ILE A 21 2.80 -44.82 -28.12
N VAL A 22 3.59 -45.70 -27.48
CA VAL A 22 3.99 -45.55 -26.07
C VAL A 22 4.89 -44.34 -25.90
N VAL A 23 5.88 -44.17 -26.78
CA VAL A 23 6.79 -43.02 -26.74
C VAL A 23 6.04 -41.72 -26.97
N ILE A 24 5.12 -41.66 -27.95
CA ILE A 24 4.31 -40.45 -28.20
C ILE A 24 3.44 -40.12 -26.99
N ALA A 25 2.83 -41.12 -26.34
CA ALA A 25 2.02 -40.92 -25.14
C ALA A 25 2.83 -40.32 -23.98
N ILE A 26 4.04 -40.84 -23.73
CA ILE A 26 4.93 -40.33 -22.69
C ILE A 26 5.37 -38.89 -23.01
N LEU A 27 5.78 -38.62 -24.25
CA LEU A 27 6.21 -37.29 -24.68
C LEU A 27 5.07 -36.26 -24.59
N ALA A 28 3.85 -36.63 -24.97
CA ALA A 28 2.69 -35.74 -24.90
C ALA A 28 2.41 -35.26 -23.47
N VAL A 29 2.52 -36.14 -22.48
CA VAL A 29 2.29 -35.79 -21.06
C VAL A 29 3.37 -34.80 -20.56
N ILE A 30 4.65 -35.06 -20.87
CA ILE A 30 5.76 -34.18 -20.47
C ILE A 30 5.59 -32.77 -21.08
N ILE A 31 5.19 -32.71 -22.36
CA ILE A 31 4.97 -31.45 -23.06
C ILE A 31 3.86 -30.62 -22.40
N VAL A 32 2.72 -31.23 -22.05
CA VAL A 32 1.60 -30.50 -21.44
C VAL A 32 2.00 -29.87 -20.10
N VAL A 33 2.70 -30.61 -19.24
CA VAL A 33 3.16 -30.09 -17.93
C VAL A 33 4.17 -28.95 -18.13
N SER A 34 5.16 -29.15 -19.02
CA SER A 34 6.15 -28.13 -19.33
C SER A 34 5.53 -26.86 -19.92
N TYR A 35 4.55 -27.01 -20.81
CA TYR A 35 3.87 -25.90 -21.46
C TYR A 35 3.06 -25.07 -20.47
N ASN A 36 2.34 -25.70 -19.54
CA ASN A 36 1.60 -25.01 -18.48
C ASN A 36 2.54 -24.20 -17.56
N GLY A 37 3.72 -24.74 -17.25
CA GLY A 37 4.74 -24.03 -16.45
C GLY A 37 5.29 -22.78 -17.16
N ILE A 38 5.69 -22.91 -18.43
CA ILE A 38 6.28 -21.81 -19.21
C ILE A 38 5.26 -20.70 -19.45
N THR A 39 4.03 -21.03 -19.81
CA THR A 39 2.98 -20.03 -20.06
C THR A 39 2.65 -19.24 -18.79
N ASN A 40 2.50 -19.91 -17.64
CA ASN A 40 2.27 -19.22 -16.36
C ASN A 40 3.44 -18.29 -15.99
N GLN A 41 4.68 -18.71 -16.21
CA GLN A 41 5.86 -17.86 -15.97
C GLN A 41 5.91 -16.66 -16.92
N ALA A 42 5.54 -16.84 -18.19
CA ALA A 42 5.45 -15.76 -19.16
C ALA A 42 4.39 -14.72 -18.75
N HIS A 43 3.20 -15.16 -18.32
CA HIS A 43 2.15 -14.26 -17.80
C HIS A 43 2.61 -13.51 -16.54
N LYS A 44 3.24 -14.19 -15.58
CA LYS A 44 3.82 -13.53 -14.39
C LYS A 44 4.85 -12.46 -14.80
N THR A 45 5.74 -12.78 -15.73
CA THR A 45 6.79 -11.86 -16.18
C THR A 45 6.21 -10.64 -16.89
N ALA A 46 5.20 -10.83 -17.75
CA ALA A 46 4.52 -9.77 -18.46
C ALA A 46 3.82 -8.80 -17.50
N VAL A 47 2.99 -9.31 -16.59
CA VAL A 47 2.26 -8.49 -15.62
C VAL A 47 3.23 -7.71 -14.72
N LYS A 48 4.35 -8.32 -14.29
CA LYS A 48 5.38 -7.63 -13.51
C LYS A 48 6.07 -6.52 -14.30
N ALA A 49 6.29 -6.70 -15.60
CA ALA A 49 6.91 -5.68 -16.46
C ALA A 49 5.96 -4.49 -16.70
N ASP A 50 4.69 -4.79 -16.94
CA ASP A 50 3.62 -3.80 -17.07
C ASP A 50 3.48 -2.96 -15.79
N LEU A 51 3.47 -3.63 -14.63
CA LEU A 51 3.44 -2.99 -13.32
C LEU A 51 4.65 -2.07 -13.08
N LYS A 52 5.87 -2.50 -13.47
CA LYS A 52 7.08 -1.67 -13.41
C LYS A 52 7.01 -0.44 -14.30
N THR A 53 6.41 -0.59 -15.48
CA THR A 53 6.19 0.51 -16.41
C THR A 53 5.22 1.52 -15.82
N ALA A 54 4.10 1.06 -15.24
CA ALA A 54 3.13 1.91 -14.56
C ALA A 54 3.76 2.71 -13.41
N HIS A 55 4.50 2.03 -12.54
CA HIS A 55 5.21 2.67 -11.42
C HIS A 55 6.20 3.75 -11.88
N THR A 56 7.00 3.48 -12.91
CA THR A 56 7.96 4.45 -13.44
C THR A 56 7.25 5.69 -13.97
N LYS A 57 6.11 5.52 -14.65
CA LYS A 57 5.29 6.63 -15.14
C LYS A 57 4.67 7.46 -14.02
N ILE A 58 4.19 6.82 -12.95
CA ILE A 58 3.65 7.51 -11.76
C ILE A 58 4.74 8.34 -11.07
N LEU A 59 5.93 7.76 -10.84
CA LEU A 59 7.05 8.48 -10.23
C LEU A 59 7.55 9.62 -11.11
N SER A 60 7.60 9.42 -12.43
CA SER A 60 7.96 10.50 -13.36
C SER A 60 6.94 11.65 -13.32
N TYR A 61 5.65 11.35 -13.18
CA TYR A 61 4.62 12.39 -13.02
C TYR A 61 4.78 13.14 -11.70
N GLN A 62 4.97 12.41 -10.60
CA GLN A 62 5.20 13.00 -9.28
C GLN A 62 6.43 13.92 -9.27
N ALA A 63 7.54 13.50 -9.89
CA ALA A 63 8.75 14.31 -9.99
C ALA A 63 8.56 15.60 -10.82
N GLN A 64 7.66 15.59 -11.81
CA GLN A 64 7.40 16.75 -12.68
C GLN A 64 6.35 17.72 -12.13
N LYS A 65 5.34 17.20 -11.41
CA LYS A 65 4.18 17.97 -10.95
C LYS A 65 4.17 18.22 -9.45
N GLY A 66 5.00 17.52 -8.68
CA GLY A 66 5.03 17.59 -7.22
C GLY A 66 3.86 16.88 -6.52
N GLU A 67 2.97 16.24 -7.28
CA GLU A 67 1.77 15.56 -6.78
C GLU A 67 1.57 14.21 -7.47
N LEU A 68 0.88 13.28 -6.80
CA LEU A 68 0.50 11.99 -7.39
C LEU A 68 -0.65 12.18 -8.41
N PRO A 69 -0.71 11.37 -9.48
CA PRO A 69 -1.84 11.45 -10.41
C PRO A 69 -3.13 11.04 -9.70
N ALA A 70 -4.23 11.72 -10.02
CA ALA A 70 -5.58 11.36 -9.56
C ALA A 70 -6.08 10.04 -10.19
N SER A 71 -5.55 9.66 -11.35
CA SER A 71 -5.82 8.37 -11.98
C SER A 71 -4.70 7.94 -12.92
N LEU A 72 -4.62 6.63 -13.22
CA LEU A 72 -3.66 6.09 -14.19
C LEU A 72 -3.79 6.68 -15.60
N GLY A 73 -4.98 7.16 -15.97
CA GLY A 73 -5.22 7.82 -17.26
C GLY A 73 -4.36 9.08 -17.46
N GLN A 74 -4.02 9.81 -16.39
CA GLN A 74 -3.17 11.00 -16.47
C GLN A 74 -1.70 10.70 -16.78
N VAL A 75 -1.27 9.45 -16.55
CA VAL A 75 0.09 8.98 -16.85
C VAL A 75 0.10 8.02 -18.03
N GLU A 76 -0.98 7.97 -18.80
CA GLU A 76 -1.15 7.09 -19.96
C GLU A 76 -0.88 5.62 -19.61
N VAL A 77 -1.35 5.20 -18.44
CA VAL A 77 -1.42 3.80 -18.02
C VAL A 77 -2.89 3.41 -18.08
N GLY A 78 -3.18 2.33 -18.78
CA GLY A 78 -4.54 1.82 -18.92
C GLY A 78 -4.53 0.31 -19.12
N ASP A 79 -5.71 -0.28 -18.97
CA ASP A 79 -5.92 -1.70 -19.17
C ASP A 79 -5.53 -2.12 -20.59
N THR A 80 -5.03 -3.34 -20.69
CA THR A 80 -4.68 -4.00 -21.95
C THR A 80 -5.43 -5.31 -22.05
N ASP A 81 -5.35 -5.96 -23.21
CA ASP A 81 -5.89 -7.32 -23.38
C ASP A 81 -5.28 -8.36 -22.41
N LYS A 82 -4.14 -8.06 -21.78
CA LYS A 82 -3.35 -8.98 -20.95
C LYS A 82 -3.35 -8.64 -19.46
N THR A 83 -3.52 -7.36 -19.15
CA THR A 83 -3.26 -6.79 -17.82
C THR A 83 -4.32 -5.74 -17.52
N GLN A 84 -5.05 -5.93 -16.42
CA GLN A 84 -5.97 -4.96 -15.84
C GLN A 84 -5.28 -4.26 -14.66
N PHE A 85 -5.40 -2.95 -14.58
CA PHE A 85 -4.80 -2.15 -13.52
C PHE A 85 -5.83 -1.59 -12.55
N THR A 86 -5.48 -1.60 -11.28
CA THR A 86 -6.17 -0.84 -10.25
C THR A 86 -5.18 0.14 -9.65
N TYR A 87 -5.64 1.36 -9.37
CA TYR A 87 -4.81 2.38 -8.75
C TYR A 87 -5.52 2.99 -7.57
N SER A 88 -4.74 3.15 -6.51
CA SER A 88 -5.12 3.86 -5.32
C SER A 88 -3.98 4.81 -4.97
N ALA A 89 -4.33 6.00 -4.52
CA ALA A 89 -3.38 6.96 -4.00
C ALA A 89 -4.04 7.80 -2.92
N ASN A 90 -3.22 8.36 -2.06
CA ASN A 90 -3.69 8.99 -0.84
C ASN A 90 -3.04 10.37 -0.58
N GLY A 91 -2.30 10.88 -1.56
CA GLY A 91 -1.61 12.18 -1.52
C GLY A 91 -0.10 12.05 -1.32
N ALA A 92 0.38 11.04 -0.60
CA ALA A 92 1.83 10.82 -0.40
C ALA A 92 2.31 9.43 -0.79
N THR A 93 1.45 8.42 -0.70
CA THR A 93 1.72 7.07 -1.16
C THR A 93 0.70 6.64 -2.21
N PHE A 94 1.11 5.68 -3.03
CA PHE A 94 0.25 5.07 -4.02
C PHE A 94 0.47 3.56 -4.03
N CYS A 95 -0.52 2.86 -4.55
CA CYS A 95 -0.45 1.45 -4.82
C CYS A 95 -1.15 1.22 -6.15
N VAL A 96 -0.40 0.60 -7.06
CA VAL A 96 -0.93 0.08 -8.30
C VAL A 96 -0.90 -1.44 -8.20
N ASP A 97 -2.01 -2.08 -8.58
CA ASP A 97 -2.02 -3.52 -8.82
C ASP A 97 -2.33 -3.81 -10.28
N ALA A 98 -1.77 -4.92 -10.75
CA ALA A 98 -1.89 -5.43 -12.10
C ALA A 98 -2.34 -6.88 -12.03
N LYS A 99 -3.53 -7.16 -12.56
CA LYS A 99 -4.13 -8.50 -12.64
C LYS A 99 -4.05 -9.02 -14.07
N SER A 100 -3.65 -10.28 -14.24
CA SER A 100 -3.73 -10.90 -15.57
C SER A 100 -5.18 -11.17 -15.96
N THR A 101 -5.53 -10.87 -17.21
CA THR A 101 -6.85 -11.20 -17.77
C THR A 101 -7.00 -12.69 -18.10
N ALA A 102 -5.89 -13.40 -18.30
CA ALA A 102 -5.87 -14.79 -18.76
C ALA A 102 -5.65 -15.81 -17.62
N LYS A 103 -5.15 -15.36 -16.47
CA LYS A 103 -4.78 -16.20 -15.32
C LYS A 103 -5.17 -15.47 -14.03
N ASP A 104 -5.54 -16.21 -12.99
CA ASP A 104 -5.79 -15.62 -11.67
C ASP A 104 -4.47 -15.32 -10.94
N ILE A 105 -3.70 -14.40 -11.50
CA ILE A 105 -2.46 -13.88 -10.92
C ILE A 105 -2.58 -12.36 -10.84
N GLN A 106 -2.15 -11.81 -9.71
CA GLN A 106 -2.18 -10.39 -9.45
C GLN A 106 -0.93 -10.01 -8.68
N PHE A 107 -0.38 -8.84 -9.00
CA PHE A 107 0.76 -8.28 -8.32
C PHE A 107 0.48 -6.83 -8.00
N SER A 108 1.00 -6.35 -6.87
CA SER A 108 0.91 -4.97 -6.46
C SER A 108 2.29 -4.38 -6.26
N MET A 109 2.37 -3.05 -6.35
CA MET A 109 3.58 -2.29 -6.11
C MET A 109 3.22 -0.92 -5.57
N THR A 110 3.89 -0.54 -4.48
CA THR A 110 3.77 0.78 -3.87
C THR A 110 4.91 1.70 -4.34
N GLU A 111 4.97 2.91 -3.81
CA GLU A 111 6.07 3.88 -4.02
C GLU A 111 7.47 3.32 -3.72
N LYS A 112 7.57 2.22 -2.96
CA LYS A 112 8.83 1.56 -2.63
C LYS A 112 9.44 0.74 -3.78
N GLY A 113 8.71 0.57 -4.90
CA GLY A 113 9.22 -0.14 -6.08
C GLY A 113 9.41 -1.65 -5.90
N VAL A 114 8.82 -2.25 -4.86
CA VAL A 114 8.86 -3.70 -4.61
C VAL A 114 7.59 -4.34 -5.15
N VAL A 115 7.76 -5.33 -6.02
CA VAL A 115 6.66 -6.14 -6.57
C VAL A 115 6.26 -7.21 -5.55
N THR A 116 4.99 -7.19 -5.13
CA THR A 116 4.40 -8.13 -4.17
C THR A 116 3.31 -8.98 -4.84
N GLU A 117 3.16 -10.25 -4.47
CA GLU A 117 2.01 -11.06 -4.93
C GLU A 117 0.73 -10.64 -4.19
N GLY A 118 -0.37 -10.44 -4.93
CA GLY A 118 -1.66 -10.01 -4.39
C GLY A 118 -2.11 -8.62 -4.87
N ALA A 119 -3.33 -8.25 -4.47
CA ALA A 119 -3.93 -6.94 -4.74
C ALA A 119 -3.35 -5.83 -3.84
N CYS A 120 -3.62 -4.57 -4.17
CA CYS A 120 -3.42 -3.50 -3.22
C CYS A 120 -4.28 -3.73 -1.97
N THR A 121 -3.69 -3.65 -0.79
CA THR A 121 -4.48 -3.40 0.41
C THR A 121 -5.04 -1.99 0.32
N PRO A 122 -6.27 -1.71 0.77
CA PRO A 122 -6.83 -0.37 0.74
C PRO A 122 -5.83 0.63 1.32
N LEU A 123 -5.35 1.56 0.49
CA LEU A 123 -4.51 2.64 0.99
C LEU A 123 -5.38 3.46 1.92
N VAL A 124 -5.05 3.39 3.21
CA VAL A 124 -5.50 4.39 4.19
C VAL A 124 -5.09 5.76 3.64
N ALA A 125 -5.87 6.82 3.88
CA ALA A 125 -5.55 8.18 3.45
C ALA A 125 -4.06 8.53 3.71
N GLY A 126 -3.45 9.41 2.91
CA GLY A 126 -2.02 9.66 2.98
C GLY A 126 -1.67 10.49 4.18
N PRO A 127 -0.39 10.51 4.55
CA PRO A 127 0.06 11.45 5.54
C PRO A 127 -0.37 12.85 5.11
N THR A 128 -0.92 13.58 6.07
CA THR A 128 -1.31 14.97 5.92
C THR A 128 -0.12 15.76 5.41
N ALA A 129 -0.37 16.74 4.53
CA ALA A 129 0.69 17.55 3.93
C ALA A 129 1.59 18.17 5.01
N GLU A 130 2.91 18.10 4.80
CA GLU A 130 3.91 18.60 5.76
C GLU A 130 3.69 20.08 6.11
N SER A 131 3.20 20.88 5.16
CA SER A 131 2.84 22.28 5.35
C SER A 131 1.76 22.55 6.40
N CYS A 132 1.08 21.51 6.89
CA CYS A 132 0.11 21.61 7.97
C CYS A 132 0.73 21.54 9.36
N PHE A 133 2.01 21.17 9.47
CA PHE A 133 2.71 20.98 10.72
C PHE A 133 3.78 22.06 10.91
N SER A 134 3.90 22.57 12.12
CA SER A 134 5.06 23.35 12.56
C SER A 134 5.92 22.46 13.44
N THR A 135 7.17 22.25 13.06
CA THR A 135 8.10 21.37 13.76
C THR A 135 9.32 22.13 14.26
N VAL A 136 9.96 21.59 15.30
CA VAL A 136 11.32 21.96 15.71
C VAL A 136 12.04 20.65 16.01
N ALA A 137 13.06 20.33 15.22
CA ALA A 137 13.75 19.04 15.24
C ALA A 137 12.76 17.86 15.05
N ASP A 138 12.75 16.90 15.98
CA ASP A 138 11.96 15.67 15.95
C ASP A 138 10.53 15.82 16.52
N ALA A 139 10.10 17.06 16.79
CA ALA A 139 8.90 17.38 17.54
C ALA A 139 7.92 18.26 16.77
N ILE A 140 6.63 17.92 16.82
CA ILE A 140 5.53 18.75 16.30
C ILE A 140 5.08 19.71 17.42
N TYR A 141 5.15 21.02 17.15
CA TYR A 141 4.79 22.10 18.07
C TYR A 141 3.43 22.74 17.78
N ASP A 142 2.99 22.73 16.52
CA ASP A 142 1.68 23.25 16.15
C ASP A 142 1.14 22.52 14.91
N TYR A 143 -0.18 22.55 14.77
CA TYR A 143 -0.91 22.13 13.59
C TYR A 143 -1.80 23.27 13.10
N PHE A 144 -1.65 23.67 11.85
CA PHE A 144 -2.40 24.78 11.28
C PHE A 144 -3.86 24.38 11.05
N ASP A 145 -4.81 25.22 11.49
CA ASP A 145 -6.23 24.88 11.55
C ASP A 145 -6.99 24.99 10.20
N TYR A 146 -8.20 24.42 10.19
CA TYR A 146 -9.18 24.51 9.10
C TYR A 146 -9.98 25.84 9.11
N GLN A 147 -9.94 26.62 10.20
CA GLN A 147 -10.92 27.68 10.45
C GLN A 147 -10.60 29.04 9.80
N GLY A 148 -9.50 29.17 9.05
CA GLY A 148 -9.30 30.33 8.17
C GLY A 148 -9.22 31.68 8.90
N ASN A 149 -8.99 31.67 10.21
CA ASN A 149 -8.77 32.87 11.02
C ASN A 149 -7.42 33.53 10.70
N ASN A 150 -6.55 32.80 10.00
CA ASN A 150 -5.34 33.31 9.38
C ASN A 150 -5.38 33.02 7.87
N PRO A 151 -5.53 34.04 6.99
CA PRO A 151 -5.51 33.86 5.53
C PRO A 151 -4.15 33.37 5.00
N ALA A 152 -3.12 33.24 5.85
CA ALA A 152 -1.82 32.66 5.50
C ALA A 152 -1.72 31.14 5.72
N ASN A 153 -2.71 30.48 6.34
CA ASN A 153 -2.62 29.05 6.64
C ASN A 153 -3.24 28.17 5.53
N PRO A 154 -2.60 27.03 5.19
CA PRO A 154 -3.17 26.06 4.27
C PRO A 154 -4.45 25.42 4.83
N ALA A 155 -5.39 25.05 3.97
CA ALA A 155 -6.61 24.35 4.35
C ALA A 155 -6.30 22.90 4.77
N CYS A 156 -5.93 22.73 6.03
CA CYS A 156 -5.50 21.44 6.57
C CYS A 156 -6.69 20.52 6.90
N PRO A 157 -6.58 19.21 6.64
CA PRO A 157 -7.66 18.27 6.86
C PRO A 157 -7.94 18.07 8.36
N ARG A 158 -9.17 17.66 8.67
CA ARG A 158 -9.59 17.34 10.04
C ARG A 158 -9.25 15.89 10.42
N ASN A 159 -9.06 15.01 9.45
CA ASN A 159 -8.53 13.66 9.60
C ASN A 159 -7.02 13.68 9.39
N VAL A 160 -6.26 13.63 10.49
CA VAL A 160 -4.82 13.82 10.46
C VAL A 160 -4.11 12.48 10.40
N ILE A 161 -3.15 12.36 9.50
CA ILE A 161 -2.25 11.21 9.43
C ILE A 161 -0.85 11.80 9.49
N ILE A 162 -0.19 11.65 10.64
CA ILE A 162 1.07 12.33 10.88
C ILE A 162 2.17 11.61 10.07
N PRO A 163 2.92 12.30 9.19
CA PRO A 163 4.08 11.72 8.53
C PRO A 163 5.14 11.27 9.53
N SER A 164 5.84 10.16 9.25
CA SER A 164 6.98 9.75 10.09
C SER A 164 8.20 10.67 9.95
N VAL A 165 8.26 11.45 8.87
CA VAL A 165 9.33 12.42 8.57
C VAL A 165 8.68 13.71 8.11
N ILE A 166 9.09 14.85 8.65
CA ILE A 166 8.66 16.19 8.23
C ILE A 166 9.92 17.03 8.04
N GLU A 167 10.07 17.67 6.88
CA GLU A 167 11.27 18.48 6.54
C GLU A 167 12.61 17.73 6.68
N GLY A 168 12.60 16.40 6.54
CA GLY A 168 13.78 15.54 6.65
C GLY A 168 14.08 15.05 8.08
N GLU A 169 13.35 15.52 9.08
CA GLU A 169 13.49 15.08 10.47
C GLU A 169 12.47 13.99 10.81
N THR A 170 12.93 12.96 11.52
CA THR A 170 12.05 11.86 11.96
C THR A 170 11.24 12.31 13.17
N ILE A 171 9.91 12.27 13.06
CA ILE A 171 9.04 12.73 14.14
C ILE A 171 8.90 11.66 15.22
N THR A 172 9.34 12.00 16.43
CA THR A 172 9.26 11.13 17.60
C THR A 172 8.36 11.69 18.70
N THR A 173 8.05 12.98 18.63
CA THR A 173 7.43 13.72 19.74
C THR A 173 6.26 14.60 19.26
N ILE A 174 5.15 14.57 20.00
CA ILE A 174 4.05 15.53 19.86
C ILE A 174 4.02 16.41 21.11
N GLU A 175 4.27 17.70 20.95
CA GLU A 175 4.46 18.64 22.06
C GLU A 175 3.16 19.08 22.75
N TYR A 176 3.35 19.80 23.86
CA TYR A 176 2.28 20.41 24.63
C TYR A 176 1.30 21.17 23.73
N ALA A 177 0.02 20.77 23.79
CA ALA A 177 -1.08 21.40 23.07
C ALA A 177 -0.90 21.54 21.53
N ALA A 178 0.04 20.82 20.92
CA ALA A 178 0.42 21.01 19.51
C ALA A 178 -0.75 20.89 18.52
N MET A 179 -1.75 20.06 18.85
CA MET A 179 -2.93 19.82 18.02
C MET A 179 -4.23 20.04 18.79
N ALA A 180 -4.20 20.84 19.87
CA ALA A 180 -5.37 21.13 20.69
C ALA A 180 -6.35 22.08 19.99
N GLY A 181 -7.65 21.81 20.09
CA GLY A 181 -8.72 22.72 19.62
C GLY A 181 -8.78 22.95 18.10
N LYS A 182 -8.12 22.11 17.29
CA LYS A 182 -8.04 22.26 15.82
C LYS A 182 -9.26 21.71 15.07
N GLY A 183 -10.23 21.16 15.80
CA GLY A 183 -11.45 20.56 15.23
C GLY A 183 -11.20 19.20 14.58
N LEU A 184 -10.16 18.48 14.98
CA LEU A 184 -9.80 17.19 14.38
C LEU A 184 -10.90 16.14 14.60
N THR A 185 -11.09 15.26 13.63
CA THR A 185 -12.04 14.13 13.67
C THR A 185 -11.34 12.78 13.86
N SER A 186 -10.08 12.69 13.49
CA SER A 186 -9.25 11.51 13.73
C SER A 186 -7.77 11.84 13.67
N VAL A 187 -6.95 11.00 14.32
CA VAL A 187 -5.49 11.03 14.18
C VAL A 187 -4.92 9.62 13.97
N VAL A 188 -3.95 9.51 13.08
CA VAL A 188 -3.09 8.32 12.92
C VAL A 188 -1.64 8.72 13.17
N LEU A 189 -1.05 8.19 14.23
CA LEU A 189 0.34 8.44 14.61
C LEU A 189 1.28 7.42 13.92
N PRO A 190 2.41 7.84 13.36
CA PRO A 190 3.38 6.95 12.77
C PRO A 190 4.13 6.18 13.86
N SER A 191 4.63 4.98 13.55
CA SER A 191 5.35 4.12 14.50
C SER A 191 6.70 4.68 14.96
N THR A 192 7.08 5.89 14.53
CA THR A 192 8.25 6.61 15.01
C THR A 192 7.95 7.41 16.28
N VAL A 193 6.68 7.74 16.56
CA VAL A 193 6.31 8.50 17.75
C VAL A 193 6.48 7.66 19.01
N THR A 194 7.14 8.25 20.00
CA THR A 194 7.42 7.66 21.31
C THR A 194 6.82 8.48 22.47
N HIS A 195 6.61 9.78 22.28
CA HIS A 195 6.11 10.69 23.31
C HIS A 195 4.96 11.56 22.80
N ILE A 196 3.89 11.62 23.60
CA ILE A 196 2.76 12.53 23.41
C ILE A 196 2.64 13.34 24.69
N PHE A 197 2.87 14.65 24.64
CA PHE A 197 2.85 15.51 25.82
C PHE A 197 1.44 15.98 26.21
N ASP A 198 1.38 16.69 27.34
CA ASP A 198 0.14 17.14 27.95
C ASP A 198 -0.71 17.97 26.97
N ASN A 199 -2.02 17.70 26.96
CA ASN A 199 -3.01 18.37 26.12
C ASN A 199 -2.76 18.29 24.59
N ALA A 200 -1.82 17.48 24.11
CA ALA A 200 -1.41 17.44 22.70
C ALA A 200 -2.57 17.41 21.68
N PHE A 201 -3.65 16.69 21.96
CA PHE A 201 -4.85 16.57 21.12
C PHE A 201 -6.14 16.99 21.84
N GLN A 202 -6.05 17.80 22.90
CA GLN A 202 -7.18 18.17 23.73
C GLN A 202 -8.26 18.98 22.97
N GLY A 203 -9.53 18.78 23.32
CA GLY A 203 -10.62 19.66 22.90
C GLY A 203 -10.94 19.59 21.40
N ASN A 204 -10.80 18.41 20.80
CA ASN A 204 -11.14 18.14 19.41
C ASN A 204 -12.47 17.37 19.30
N GLY A 205 -12.85 16.95 18.10
CA GLY A 205 -14.03 16.14 17.84
C GLY A 205 -13.68 14.69 17.47
N MET A 206 -12.55 14.16 17.95
CA MET A 206 -12.03 12.90 17.44
C MET A 206 -12.89 11.72 17.85
N THR A 207 -13.29 10.91 16.88
CA THR A 207 -13.99 9.63 17.11
C THR A 207 -13.05 8.44 17.02
N SER A 208 -11.85 8.62 16.48
CA SER A 208 -10.81 7.61 16.42
C SER A 208 -9.40 8.20 16.60
N ALA A 209 -8.53 7.43 17.26
CA ALA A 209 -7.11 7.70 17.38
C ALA A 209 -6.34 6.39 17.25
N THR A 210 -5.41 6.34 16.29
CA THR A 210 -4.48 5.20 16.14
C THR A 210 -3.15 5.56 16.77
N ILE A 211 -2.88 4.98 17.95
CA ILE A 211 -1.68 5.22 18.76
C ILE A 211 -0.78 3.99 18.63
N PRO A 212 0.43 4.08 18.04
CA PRO A 212 1.27 2.91 17.81
C PRO A 212 1.85 2.37 19.12
N GLN A 213 2.21 1.08 19.12
CA GLN A 213 2.86 0.42 20.25
C GLN A 213 4.19 1.08 20.68
N THR A 214 4.78 1.93 19.86
CA THR A 214 6.04 2.63 20.17
C THR A 214 5.88 3.77 21.15
N VAL A 215 4.64 4.24 21.39
CA VAL A 215 4.38 5.31 22.35
C VAL A 215 4.61 4.80 23.76
N THR A 216 5.57 5.41 24.46
CA THR A 216 5.97 5.06 25.84
C THR A 216 5.47 6.07 26.87
N TYR A 217 5.06 7.26 26.44
CA TYR A 217 4.56 8.31 27.31
C TYR A 217 3.33 8.99 26.68
N ILE A 218 2.26 9.10 27.47
CA ILE A 218 1.10 9.94 27.13
C ILE A 218 0.79 10.86 28.31
N GLY A 219 0.97 12.15 28.07
CA GLY A 219 0.81 13.22 29.04
C GLY A 219 -0.61 13.38 29.57
N ALA A 220 -0.73 14.20 30.60
CA ALA A 220 -2.01 14.51 31.20
C ALA A 220 -2.95 15.19 30.21
N TYR A 221 -4.21 14.77 30.21
CA TYR A 221 -5.27 15.36 29.40
C TYR A 221 -5.04 15.31 27.88
N ALA A 222 -4.04 14.58 27.38
CA ALA A 222 -3.58 14.60 26.00
C ALA A 222 -4.69 14.39 24.96
N PHE A 223 -5.70 13.57 25.27
CA PHE A 223 -6.83 13.25 24.40
C PHE A 223 -8.19 13.63 25.01
N THR A 224 -8.21 14.45 26.07
CA THR A 224 -9.46 14.86 26.73
C THR A 224 -10.28 15.85 25.92
N GLY A 225 -11.58 15.93 26.18
CA GLY A 225 -12.51 16.71 25.40
C GLY A 225 -12.65 16.23 23.96
N ASN A 226 -12.60 14.91 23.73
CA ASN A 226 -12.84 14.28 22.44
C ASN A 226 -14.07 13.37 22.47
N ALA A 227 -14.47 12.81 21.32
CA ALA A 227 -15.58 11.85 21.20
C ALA A 227 -15.08 10.39 21.08
N LEU A 228 -13.91 10.08 21.65
CA LEU A 228 -13.34 8.75 21.64
C LEU A 228 -14.18 7.82 22.52
N THR A 229 -14.52 6.63 22.04
CA THR A 229 -15.19 5.59 22.84
C THR A 229 -14.24 4.50 23.27
N SER A 230 -13.22 4.24 22.47
CA SER A 230 -12.14 3.31 22.78
C SER A 230 -10.85 3.70 22.10
N VAL A 231 -9.74 3.26 22.68
CA VAL A 231 -8.38 3.43 22.15
C VAL A 231 -7.56 2.19 22.47
N THR A 232 -6.55 1.90 21.65
CA THR A 232 -5.56 0.85 21.93
C THR A 232 -4.20 1.50 22.12
N ILE A 233 -3.50 1.15 23.21
CA ILE A 233 -2.20 1.71 23.58
C ILE A 233 -1.22 0.62 24.03
N ASN A 234 0.06 0.95 24.19
CA ASN A 234 1.05 0.01 24.73
C ASN A 234 0.83 -0.18 26.25
N ALA A 235 0.82 -1.44 26.71
CA ALA A 235 0.66 -1.79 28.12
C ALA A 235 1.75 -1.21 29.05
N ASN A 236 2.91 -0.88 28.50
CA ASN A 236 4.08 -0.36 29.23
C ASN A 236 4.19 1.16 29.20
N SER A 237 3.27 1.89 28.57
CA SER A 237 3.36 3.35 28.54
C SER A 237 3.02 3.96 29.91
N VAL A 238 3.62 5.10 30.23
CA VAL A 238 3.32 5.89 31.43
C VAL A 238 2.25 6.94 31.10
N PHE A 239 1.20 7.05 31.93
CA PHE A 239 0.02 7.86 31.66
C PHE A 239 -0.27 8.92 32.73
N GLY A 240 -0.53 10.17 32.29
CA GLY A 240 -0.97 11.28 33.15
C GLY A 240 -2.49 11.45 33.29
N ASN A 241 -3.29 10.39 33.13
CA ASN A 241 -4.74 10.45 32.85
C ASN A 241 -5.06 11.15 31.50
N PRO A 242 -4.70 10.52 30.37
CA PRO A 242 -4.78 11.16 29.05
C PRO A 242 -6.19 11.22 28.43
N PHE A 243 -7.15 10.40 28.88
CA PHE A 243 -8.46 10.24 28.25
C PHE A 243 -9.61 10.68 29.16
N ASP A 244 -10.76 11.02 28.56
CA ASP A 244 -11.98 11.34 29.30
C ASP A 244 -12.53 10.13 30.07
N PRO A 245 -13.29 10.35 31.16
CA PRO A 245 -13.99 9.28 31.85
C PRO A 245 -14.92 8.51 30.90
N GLY A 246 -14.84 7.17 30.91
CA GLY A 246 -15.69 6.30 30.08
C GLY A 246 -15.06 5.84 28.76
N VAL A 247 -13.89 6.37 28.37
CA VAL A 247 -13.14 5.82 27.24
C VAL A 247 -12.60 4.44 27.60
N THR A 248 -12.90 3.44 26.79
CA THR A 248 -12.37 2.08 26.97
C THR A 248 -10.92 2.00 26.48
N VAL A 249 -9.99 1.71 27.39
CA VAL A 249 -8.58 1.54 27.05
C VAL A 249 -8.28 0.05 26.86
N ASN A 250 -7.90 -0.29 25.62
CA ASN A 250 -7.38 -1.59 25.25
C ASN A 250 -5.86 -1.54 25.18
N TYR A 251 -5.22 -2.71 25.23
CA TYR A 251 -3.78 -2.84 25.14
C TYR A 251 -3.40 -3.76 23.97
N TYR A 252 -2.30 -3.43 23.30
CA TYR A 252 -1.65 -4.34 22.34
C TYR A 252 -1.14 -5.62 23.01
#